data_AF-A0A6L7KF55-F1
#
_entry.id   AF-A0A6L7KF55-F1
#
_cell.length_a   1.000
_cell.length_b   1.000
_cell.length_c   1.000
_cell.angle_alpha   90.00
_cell.angle_beta   90.00
_cell.angle_gamma   90.00
#
_symmetry.space_group_name_H-M   'P 1'
#
loop_
_entity.id
_entity.type
_entity.pdbx_description
1 polymer ?
#
loop_
_entity_poly.entity_id
_entity_poly.type
_entity_poly.pdbx_seq_one_letter_code
_entity_poly.pdbx_strand_id
1 'polypeptide(L)'
;MKISHLARIIAGFGMVLFGSVHAGMAEKIEANCTGMVDFDIYTIDTEEPVQDVALIGTSNVAIDDEFIILTGEFGEYKFDLNRGTLYRDGNDTGIYCTYSRKAG
;
A
#
# COMPACT_ATOMS: atom_id res chain seq x y z
N MET A 1 53.46 31.11 18.05
CA MET A 1 54.22 30.09 18.80
C MET A 1 53.90 30.22 20.29
N LYS A 2 53.07 29.32 20.82
CA LYS A 2 53.09 28.78 22.20
C LYS A 2 51.98 27.72 22.28
N ILE A 3 52.42 26.49 22.03
CA ILE A 3 51.70 25.25 22.29
C ILE A 3 51.89 24.93 23.77
N SER A 4 50.84 24.52 24.46
CA SER A 4 50.89 23.67 25.67
C SER A 4 49.47 23.54 26.24
N HIS A 5 48.94 22.41 26.69
CA HIS A 5 49.17 20.97 26.55
C HIS A 5 48.26 20.31 27.62
N LEU A 6 47.84 19.05 27.38
CA LEU A 6 47.16 18.10 28.29
C LEU A 6 45.63 18.30 28.50
N ALA A 7 44.79 17.26 28.48
CA ALA A 7 44.93 15.80 28.33
C ALA A 7 43.53 15.25 27.94
N ARG A 8 43.35 14.48 26.84
CA ARG A 8 43.34 13.00 26.72
C ARG A 8 42.34 12.25 27.62
N ILE A 9 41.83 11.12 27.09
CA ILE A 9 40.97 10.04 27.67
C ILE A 9 39.51 10.21 27.13
N ILE A 10 38.84 9.31 26.37
CA ILE A 10 38.82 7.83 26.25
C ILE A 10 38.46 7.41 24.81
N ALA A 11 39.03 6.29 24.38
CA ALA A 11 38.72 5.55 23.18
C ALA A 11 37.53 4.59 23.35
N GLY A 12 36.79 4.38 22.26
CA GLY A 12 36.02 3.16 22.03
C GLY A 12 34.63 3.15 22.66
N PHE A 13 33.61 2.96 21.83
CA PHE A 13 32.87 1.70 21.72
C PHE A 13 31.88 1.88 20.57
N GLY A 14 31.81 0.86 19.71
CA GLY A 14 30.91 0.85 18.57
C GLY A 14 29.45 0.96 19.02
N MET A 15 28.66 1.63 18.19
CA MET A 15 27.22 1.40 18.09
C MET A 15 26.96 1.26 16.59
N VAL A 16 27.23 0.06 16.07
CA VAL A 16 26.18 -0.90 15.73
C VAL A 16 25.17 -0.25 14.78
N LEU A 17 25.42 -0.49 13.48
CA LEU A 17 24.40 -0.68 12.46
C LEU A 17 23.14 -1.26 13.10
N PHE A 18 22.04 -0.52 13.22
CA PHE A 18 20.65 -1.01 13.26
C PHE A 18 19.70 0.19 13.27
N GLY A 19 19.85 1.09 12.28
CA GLY A 19 18.71 1.87 11.82
C GLY A 19 17.88 0.91 10.97
N SER A 20 17.10 0.08 11.64
CA SER A 20 16.13 -0.87 11.11
C SER A 20 15.62 -0.45 9.74
N VAL A 21 16.14 -1.10 8.70
CA VAL A 21 15.39 -1.32 7.46
C VAL A 21 14.19 -2.12 7.94
N HIS A 22 13.11 -1.44 8.32
CA HIS A 22 11.80 -2.07 8.21
C HIS A 22 11.69 -2.31 6.71
N ALA A 23 12.16 -3.47 6.27
CA ALA A 23 11.52 -4.15 5.17
C ALA A 23 10.08 -4.38 5.65
N GLY A 24 9.27 -3.32 5.55
CA GLY A 24 7.83 -3.46 5.55
C GLY A 24 7.59 -4.47 4.44
N MET A 25 7.09 -5.63 4.82
CA MET A 25 6.63 -6.56 3.80
C MET A 25 5.50 -5.82 3.12
N ALA A 26 5.71 -5.41 1.87
CA ALA A 26 4.78 -4.56 1.13
C ALA A 26 3.37 -5.10 1.33
N GLU A 27 2.54 -4.37 2.07
CA GLU A 27 1.24 -4.90 2.46
C GLU A 27 0.34 -4.86 1.24
N LYS A 28 -0.25 -6.00 0.87
CA LYS A 28 -1.16 -6.13 -0.26
C LYS A 28 -2.58 -6.36 0.22
N ILE A 29 -3.53 -5.69 -0.39
CA ILE A 29 -4.95 -5.94 -0.20
C ILE A 29 -5.43 -6.77 -1.38
N GLU A 30 -6.02 -7.92 -1.08
CA GLU A 30 -6.72 -8.74 -2.05
C GLU A 30 -8.23 -8.51 -1.92
N ALA A 31 -8.83 -7.95 -2.97
CA ALA A 31 -10.27 -7.78 -3.10
C ALA A 31 -10.84 -8.92 -3.95
N ASN A 32 -11.58 -9.82 -3.31
CA ASN A 32 -12.27 -10.94 -3.95
C ASN A 32 -13.70 -10.50 -4.26
N CYS A 33 -13.96 -10.13 -5.50
CA CYS A 33 -15.20 -9.51 -5.96
C CYS A 33 -16.05 -10.49 -6.76
N THR A 34 -17.30 -10.69 -6.32
CA THR A 34 -18.26 -11.60 -6.95
C THR A 34 -19.45 -10.82 -7.47
N GLY A 35 -19.70 -10.94 -8.77
CA GLY A 35 -20.94 -10.53 -9.41
C GLY A 35 -21.91 -11.71 -9.55
N MET A 36 -23.06 -11.50 -10.22
CA MET A 36 -24.02 -12.59 -10.46
C MET A 36 -23.45 -13.74 -11.31
N VAL A 37 -22.40 -13.48 -12.10
CA VAL A 37 -21.87 -14.43 -13.11
C VAL A 37 -20.35 -14.54 -13.10
N ASP A 38 -19.65 -13.56 -12.51
CA ASP A 38 -18.19 -13.46 -12.58
C ASP A 38 -17.55 -13.34 -11.19
N PHE A 39 -16.31 -13.80 -11.11
CA PHE A 39 -15.46 -13.72 -9.93
C PHE A 39 -14.10 -13.15 -10.32
N ASP A 40 -13.79 -11.96 -9.82
CA ASP A 40 -12.56 -11.24 -10.07
C ASP A 40 -11.77 -11.08 -8.76
N ILE A 41 -10.46 -11.29 -8.84
CA ILE A 41 -9.54 -11.03 -7.73
C ILE A 41 -8.65 -9.86 -8.13
N TYR A 42 -8.75 -8.76 -7.38
CA TYR A 42 -7.84 -7.63 -7.52
C TYR A 42 -6.80 -7.67 -6.39
N THR A 43 -5.53 -7.50 -6.74
CA THR A 43 -4.45 -7.34 -5.76
C THR A 43 -3.91 -5.92 -5.86
N ILE A 44 -3.92 -5.21 -4.74
CA ILE A 44 -3.53 -3.80 -4.65
C ILE A 44 -2.39 -3.69 -3.65
N ASP A 45 -1.24 -3.20 -4.10
CA ASP A 45 -0.09 -2.87 -3.26
C ASP A 45 -0.35 -1.54 -2.53
N THR A 46 -0.28 -1.55 -1.20
CA THR A 46 -0.60 -0.35 -0.40
C THR A 46 0.53 0.67 -0.37
N GLU A 47 1.74 0.29 -0.80
CA GLU A 47 2.92 1.15 -0.79
C GLU A 47 3.17 1.81 -2.15
N GLU A 48 2.56 1.29 -3.23
CA GLU A 48 2.71 1.81 -4.59
C GLU A 48 1.57 2.77 -4.98
N PRO A 49 1.82 4.09 -5.07
CA PRO A 49 0.79 5.07 -5.42
C PRO A 49 0.35 4.99 -6.90
N VAL A 50 1.16 4.35 -7.76
CA VAL A 50 0.84 4.07 -9.16
C VAL A 50 1.27 2.65 -9.47
N GLN A 51 0.34 1.81 -9.91
CA GLN A 51 0.60 0.38 -10.17
C GLN A 51 -0.32 -0.15 -11.27
N ASP A 52 0.05 -1.27 -11.88
CA ASP A 52 -0.82 -1.99 -12.81
C ASP A 52 -1.69 -3.00 -12.04
N VAL A 53 -2.99 -2.71 -11.95
CA VAL A 53 -3.94 -3.59 -11.27
C VAL A 53 -4.56 -4.52 -12.30
N ALA A 54 -4.34 -5.83 -12.12
CA ALA A 54 -4.87 -6.84 -13.04
C ALA A 54 -6.38 -6.65 -13.29
N LEU A 55 -6.80 -6.84 -14.55
CA LEU A 55 -8.19 -6.66 -15.03
C LEU A 55 -8.72 -5.21 -15.05
N ILE A 56 -7.96 -4.24 -14.54
CA ILE A 56 -8.30 -2.81 -14.56
C ILE A 56 -7.32 -2.02 -15.45
N GLY A 57 -6.02 -2.17 -15.18
CA GLY A 57 -4.92 -1.49 -15.84
C GLY A 57 -4.14 -0.55 -14.91
N THR A 58 -3.25 0.25 -15.50
CA THR A 58 -2.43 1.24 -14.78
C THR A 58 -3.32 2.24 -14.04
N SER A 59 -3.17 2.26 -12.72
CA SER A 59 -4.03 2.97 -11.79
C SER A 59 -3.21 3.84 -10.85
N ASN A 60 -3.67 5.07 -10.62
CA ASN A 60 -3.30 5.83 -9.43
C ASN A 60 -4.15 5.33 -8.26
N VAL A 61 -3.52 5.06 -7.13
CA VAL A 61 -4.13 4.40 -5.98
C VAL A 61 -4.22 5.38 -4.81
N ALA A 62 -5.43 5.52 -4.26
CA ALA A 62 -5.67 6.21 -3.00
C ALA A 62 -6.37 5.25 -2.05
N ILE A 63 -5.85 5.14 -0.83
CA ILE A 63 -6.35 4.22 0.20
C ILE A 63 -6.58 5.02 1.47
N ASP A 64 -7.76 4.85 2.05
CA ASP A 64 -8.08 5.31 3.40
C ASP A 64 -8.77 4.18 4.20
N ASP A 65 -9.31 4.51 5.37
CA ASP A 65 -9.94 3.53 6.26
C ASP A 65 -11.27 2.97 5.73
N GLU A 66 -11.91 3.65 4.78
CA GLU A 66 -13.23 3.31 4.23
C GLU A 66 -13.16 2.85 2.77
N PHE A 67 -12.24 3.40 1.98
CA PHE A 67 -12.20 3.18 0.54
C PHE A 67 -10.80 2.83 0.01
N ILE A 68 -10.79 2.01 -1.05
CA ILE A 68 -9.70 1.99 -2.02
C ILE A 68 -10.23 2.59 -3.32
N ILE A 69 -9.53 3.59 -3.84
CA ILE A 69 -9.91 4.30 -5.06
C ILE A 69 -8.79 4.10 -6.09
N LEU A 70 -9.17 3.57 -7.26
CA LEU A 70 -8.30 3.41 -8.42
C LEU A 70 -8.77 4.34 -9.53
N THR A 71 -7.87 5.19 -10.03
CA THR A 71 -8.17 6.09 -11.14
C THR A 71 -7.18 5.95 -12.28
N GLY A 72 -7.68 6.00 -13.51
CA GLY A 72 -6.87 5.91 -14.72
C GLY A 72 -7.65 6.31 -15.96
N GLU A 73 -7.14 5.95 -17.15
CA GLU A 73 -7.86 6.21 -18.41
C GLU A 73 -9.21 5.46 -18.50
N PHE A 74 -9.39 4.42 -17.68
CA PHE A 74 -10.63 3.65 -17.56
C PHE A 74 -11.74 4.32 -16.73
N GLY A 75 -11.45 5.46 -16.08
CA GLY A 75 -12.34 6.12 -15.13
C GLY A 75 -11.95 5.87 -13.67
N GLU A 76 -12.95 5.78 -12.79
CA GLU A 76 -12.78 5.51 -11.36
C GLU A 76 -13.40 4.16 -10.97
N TYR A 77 -12.63 3.34 -10.25
CA TYR A 77 -13.16 2.26 -9.43
C TYR A 77 -13.00 2.63 -7.96
N LYS A 78 -14.07 2.47 -7.18
CA LYS A 78 -14.06 2.69 -5.74
C LYS A 78 -14.56 1.46 -5.01
N PHE A 79 -13.70 0.85 -4.22
CA PHE A 79 -13.98 -0.31 -3.38
C PHE A 79 -14.32 0.18 -1.98
N ASP A 80 -15.56 -0.04 -1.53
CA ASP A 80 -15.98 0.27 -0.17
C ASP A 80 -15.62 -0.87 0.79
N LEU A 81 -14.64 -0.64 1.66
CA LEU A 81 -14.09 -1.64 2.58
C LEU A 81 -15.08 -2.08 3.65
N ASN A 82 -16.07 -1.23 3.97
CA ASN A 82 -17.04 -1.49 5.02
C ASN A 82 -18.28 -2.23 4.48
N ARG A 83 -18.77 -1.81 3.31
CA ARG A 83 -19.97 -2.37 2.67
C ARG A 83 -19.66 -3.53 1.74
N GLY A 84 -18.42 -3.63 1.28
CA GLY A 84 -17.99 -4.56 0.24
C GLY A 84 -18.48 -4.17 -1.15
N THR A 85 -19.11 -3.01 -1.34
CA THR A 85 -19.67 -2.65 -2.65
C THR A 85 -18.58 -2.07 -3.55
N LEU A 86 -18.54 -2.53 -4.81
CA LEU A 86 -17.73 -1.92 -5.86
C LEU A 86 -18.55 -0.86 -6.59
N TYR A 87 -18.02 0.36 -6.63
CA TYR A 87 -18.55 1.45 -7.43
C TYR A 87 -17.68 1.71 -8.65
N ARG A 88 -18.31 2.10 -9.76
CA ARG A 88 -17.65 2.59 -10.97
C ARG A 88 -18.20 3.95 -11.35
N ASP A 89 -17.32 4.93 -11.46
CA ASP A 89 -17.67 6.32 -11.78
C ASP A 89 -18.85 6.84 -10.93
N GLY A 90 -18.82 6.52 -9.62
CA GLY A 90 -19.86 6.88 -8.65
C GLY A 90 -21.13 6.02 -8.64
N ASN A 91 -21.26 5.03 -9.53
CA ASN A 91 -22.43 4.15 -9.62
C ASN A 91 -22.16 2.79 -8.99
N ASP A 92 -23.13 2.25 -8.23
CA ASP A 92 -23.08 0.89 -7.71
C ASP A 92 -23.11 -0.11 -8.87
N THR A 93 -22.11 -0.99 -8.92
CA THR A 93 -21.98 -1.99 -9.99
C THR A 93 -22.82 -3.24 -9.75
N GLY A 94 -23.34 -3.43 -8.54
CA GLY A 94 -23.95 -4.68 -8.09
C GLY A 94 -22.95 -5.79 -7.77
N ILE A 95 -21.65 -5.48 -7.79
CA ILE A 95 -20.56 -6.40 -7.45
C ILE A 95 -20.19 -6.21 -5.97
N TYR A 96 -20.01 -7.34 -5.26
CA TYR A 96 -19.65 -7.37 -3.86
C TYR A 96 -18.29 -8.01 -3.64
N CYS A 97 -17.46 -7.37 -2.84
CA CYS A 97 -16.08 -7.70 -2.58
C CYS A 97 -15.86 -8.03 -1.12
N THR A 98 -14.95 -8.98 -0.88
CA THR A 98 -14.39 -9.26 0.44
C THR A 98 -12.90 -9.01 0.41
N TYR A 99 -12.35 -8.55 1.53
CA TYR A 99 -10.97 -8.06 1.60
C TYR A 99 -10.13 -8.93 2.52
N SER A 100 -8.92 -9.26 2.06
CA SER A 100 -7.90 -9.87 2.91
C SER A 100 -6.58 -9.12 2.76
N ARG A 101 -5.84 -9.01 3.85
CA ARG A 101 -4.50 -8.43 3.83
C ARG A 101 -3.47 -9.54 3.78
N LYS A 102 -2.48 -9.41 2.88
CA LYS A 102 -1.39 -10.37 2.70
C LYS A 102 -0.06 -9.64 2.78
N ALA A 103 0.93 -10.31 3.38
CA ALA A 103 2.31 -9.87 3.26
C ALA A 103 2.75 -10.08 1.79
N GLY A 104 3.28 -9.03 1.16
CA GLY A 104 3.70 -9.03 -0.24
C GLY A 104 5.12 -9.48 -0.49
#